data_AF-A0A5J6XTB2-F1
#
_entry.id   AF-A0A5J6XTB2-F1
#
_cell.length_a   1.000
_cell.length_b   1.000
_cell.length_c   1.000
_cell.angle_alpha   90.00
_cell.angle_beta   90.00
_cell.angle_gamma   90.00
#
_symmetry.space_group_name_H-M   'P 1'
#
loop_
_entity.id
_entity.type
_entity.pdbx_description
1 polymer ?
#
loop_
_entity_poly.entity_id
_entity_poly.type
_entity_poly.pdbx_seq_one_letter_code
_entity_poly.pdbx_strand_id
1 'polypeptide(L)'
;MKTFKLVSLQLLPDNQHPTELHILDGLIINKENEANTWLIEAVVDYEHFNLFKEITADTDKLTVSCIITKKDNIPAYFDATIADVRKMDQFASILFRAKIRNRRREAVEFLLDTLVDEGYNGEDLKNAFKEGLGNK
;
A
#
# COMPACT_ATOMS: atom_id res chain seq x y z
N MET A 1 8.29 -12.17 -12.56
CA MET A 1 8.60 -10.93 -11.82
C MET A 1 8.16 -9.74 -12.66
N LYS A 2 7.45 -8.78 -12.05
CA LYS A 2 7.06 -7.52 -12.71
C LYS A 2 7.55 -6.33 -11.90
N THR A 3 8.08 -5.34 -12.61
CA THR A 3 8.69 -4.15 -12.03
C THR A 3 7.92 -2.92 -12.47
N PHE A 4 7.64 -2.02 -11.54
CA PHE A 4 6.86 -0.82 -11.78
C PHE A 4 7.51 0.39 -11.10
N LYS A 5 7.27 1.57 -11.65
CA LYS A 5 7.65 2.82 -10.99
C LYS A 5 6.80 3.04 -9.74
N LEU A 6 7.43 3.36 -8.62
CA LEU A 6 6.74 3.88 -7.43
C LEU A 6 6.59 5.39 -7.58
N VAL A 7 5.37 5.88 -7.43
CA VAL A 7 5.04 7.30 -7.66
C VAL A 7 4.78 8.05 -6.36
N SER A 8 4.20 7.39 -5.37
CA SER A 8 4.02 7.91 -4.02
C SER A 8 4.07 6.76 -3.02
N LEU A 9 4.55 7.06 -1.82
CA LEU A 9 4.62 6.15 -0.68
C LEU A 9 4.13 6.90 0.56
N GLN A 10 3.17 6.31 1.26
CA GLN A 10 2.61 6.87 2.48
C GLN A 10 2.70 5.85 3.62
N LEU A 11 3.15 6.29 4.79
CA LEU A 11 3.11 5.50 6.02
C LEU A 11 1.74 5.66 6.67
N LEU A 12 1.17 4.55 7.13
CA LEU A 12 -0.14 4.48 7.78
C LEU A 12 0.02 3.88 9.19
N PRO A 13 0.55 4.64 10.16
CA PRO A 13 0.68 4.20 11.54
C PRO A 13 -0.68 4.01 12.22
N ASP A 14 -0.77 3.03 13.12
CA ASP A 14 -1.99 2.77 13.88
C ASP A 14 -2.29 3.95 14.83
N ASN A 15 -3.52 4.47 14.77
CA ASN A 15 -4.01 5.59 15.57
C ASN A 15 -3.30 6.95 15.34
N GLN A 16 -2.62 7.12 14.21
CA GLN A 16 -1.98 8.38 13.84
C GLN A 16 -2.36 8.78 12.41
N HIS A 17 -2.14 10.05 12.06
CA HIS A 17 -2.43 10.53 10.73
C HIS A 17 -1.47 9.91 9.70
N PRO A 18 -1.98 9.59 8.48
CA PRO A 18 -1.13 9.20 7.36
C PRO A 18 -0.04 10.23 7.07
N THR A 19 1.20 9.76 6.93
CA THR A 19 2.34 10.63 6.59
C THR A 19 2.82 10.29 5.19
N GLU A 20 2.66 11.24 4.26
CA GLU A 20 3.22 11.10 2.92
C GLU A 20 4.73 11.36 2.97
N LEU A 21 5.49 10.45 2.39
CA LEU A 21 6.94 10.60 2.27
C LEU A 21 7.25 11.30 0.96
N HIS A 22 8.09 12.32 1.05
CA HIS A 22 8.71 12.87 -0.14
C HIS A 22 9.72 11.85 -0.68
N ILE A 23 9.40 11.25 -1.83
CA ILE A 23 10.28 10.32 -2.54
C ILE A 23 10.94 11.03 -3.72
N LEU A 24 12.26 10.88 -3.84
CA LEU A 24 13.03 11.38 -4.97
C LEU A 24 12.91 10.42 -6.16
N ASP A 25 12.96 9.12 -5.88
CA ASP A 25 12.69 8.06 -6.83
C ASP A 25 12.21 6.81 -6.09
N GLY A 26 11.65 5.86 -6.82
CA GLY A 26 11.25 4.60 -6.23
C GLY A 26 10.84 3.52 -7.22
N LEU A 27 10.96 2.30 -6.75
CA LEU A 27 10.71 1.08 -7.49
C LEU A 27 9.84 0.15 -6.66
N ILE A 28 8.89 -0.51 -7.31
CA ILE A 28 8.10 -1.56 -6.68
C ILE A 28 8.05 -2.79 -7.57
N ILE A 29 8.36 -3.95 -6.98
CA ILE A 29 8.49 -5.23 -7.68
C ILE A 29 7.48 -6.22 -7.12
N ASN A 30 6.62 -6.73 -7.98
CA ASN A 30 5.85 -7.93 -7.71
C ASN A 30 6.74 -9.16 -7.99
N LYS A 31 7.07 -9.93 -6.96
CA LYS A 31 7.92 -11.12 -7.13
C LYS A 31 7.21 -12.26 -7.85
N GLU A 32 5.88 -12.23 -7.94
CA GLU A 32 5.04 -13.26 -8.57
C GLU A 32 5.37 -14.68 -8.06
N ASN A 33 5.70 -14.78 -6.77
CA ASN A 33 5.93 -16.05 -6.10
C ASN A 33 4.67 -16.49 -5.34
N GLU A 34 4.62 -17.77 -4.95
CA GLU A 34 3.49 -18.36 -4.23
C GLU A 34 3.16 -17.62 -2.92
N ALA A 35 4.16 -16.99 -2.30
CA ALA A 35 4.01 -16.21 -1.08
C ALA A 35 3.42 -14.80 -1.30
N ASN A 36 3.11 -14.40 -2.55
CA ASN A 36 2.56 -13.11 -2.95
C ASN A 36 3.37 -11.91 -2.40
N THR A 37 4.69 -12.01 -2.42
CA THR A 37 5.58 -11.00 -1.84
C THR A 37 5.92 -9.90 -2.83
N TRP A 38 6.09 -8.70 -2.28
CA TRP A 38 6.49 -7.49 -2.97
C TRP A 38 7.76 -6.92 -2.36
N LEU A 39 8.56 -6.26 -3.19
CA LEU A 39 9.65 -5.40 -2.75
C LEU A 39 9.31 -3.97 -3.12
N ILE A 40 9.52 -3.05 -2.19
CA ILE A 40 9.32 -1.62 -2.40
C ILE A 40 10.64 -0.96 -2.02
N GLU A 41 11.21 -0.17 -2.91
CA GLU A 41 12.40 0.63 -2.64
C GLU A 41 12.07 2.09 -2.90
N ALA A 42 12.35 2.94 -1.92
CA ALA A 42 12.16 4.39 -2.01
C ALA A 42 13.45 5.10 -1.65
N VAL A 43 13.86 6.05 -2.50
CA VAL A 43 14.94 6.98 -2.23
C VAL A 43 14.32 8.24 -1.65
N VAL A 44 14.72 8.59 -0.44
CA VAL A 44 14.17 9.71 0.35
C VAL A 44 15.30 10.63 0.80
N ASP A 45 14.93 11.83 1.25
CA ASP A 45 15.85 12.76 1.87
C ASP A 45 16.49 12.15 3.14
N TYR A 46 17.76 12.49 3.40
CA TYR A 46 18.52 11.95 4.52
C TYR A 46 17.86 12.18 5.90
N GLU A 47 17.03 13.21 6.03
CA GLU A 47 16.29 13.52 7.26
C GLU A 47 15.39 12.35 7.71
N HIS A 48 14.90 11.55 6.77
CA HIS A 48 14.10 10.37 7.06
C HIS A 48 14.92 9.14 7.48
N PHE A 49 16.25 9.16 7.35
CA PHE A 49 17.11 8.02 7.66
C PHE A 49 16.94 7.55 9.12
N ASN A 50 16.99 8.48 10.07
CA ASN A 50 16.90 8.14 11.50
C ASN A 50 15.52 7.56 11.86
N LEU A 51 14.45 8.13 11.29
CA LEU A 51 13.08 7.61 11.44
C LEU A 51 13.00 6.13 11.05
N PHE A 52 13.48 5.78 9.85
CA PHE A 52 13.42 4.40 9.38
C PHE A 52 14.40 3.46 10.10
N LYS A 53 15.53 3.98 10.57
CA LYS A 53 16.46 3.24 11.46
C LYS A 53 15.79 2.83 12.77
N GLU A 54 15.03 3.74 13.38
CA GLU A 54 14.27 3.48 14.60
C GLU A 54 13.17 2.45 14.36
N ILE A 55 12.37 2.62 13.30
CA ILE A 55 11.31 1.66 12.93
C ILE A 55 11.89 0.26 12.66
N THR A 56 13.09 0.17 12.06
CA THR A 56 13.74 -1.13 11.81
C THR A 56 14.09 -1.87 13.11
N ALA A 57 14.44 -1.13 14.17
CA ALA A 57 14.80 -1.71 15.46
C ALA A 57 13.60 -2.29 16.21
N ASP A 58 12.39 -1.78 15.94
CA ASP A 58 11.16 -2.17 16.65
C ASP A 58 10.53 -3.47 16.13
N THR A 59 11.02 -4.03 15.03
CA THR A 59 10.50 -5.26 14.36
C THR A 59 9.02 -5.25 13.98
N ASP A 60 8.32 -4.15 14.19
CA ASP A 60 6.89 -4.04 13.96
C ASP A 60 6.54 -4.03 12.47
N LYS A 61 5.35 -4.58 12.17
CA LYS A 61 4.76 -4.50 10.84
C LYS A 61 4.19 -3.09 10.64
N LEU A 62 4.56 -2.46 9.54
CA LEU A 62 4.04 -1.16 9.13
C LEU A 62 3.01 -1.34 8.03
N THR A 63 1.94 -0.55 8.09
CA THR A 63 1.02 -0.41 6.96
C THR A 63 1.54 0.71 6.06
N VAL A 64 1.64 0.45 4.75
CA VAL A 64 1.98 1.48 3.76
C VAL A 64 0.97 1.50 2.63
N SER A 65 0.79 2.65 2.00
CA SER A 65 0.10 2.76 0.72
C SER A 65 1.04 3.25 -0.37
N CYS A 66 0.86 2.76 -1.58
CA CYS A 66 1.70 3.05 -2.72
C CYS A 66 0.86 3.37 -3.95
N ILE A 67 1.19 4.48 -4.64
CA ILE A 67 0.67 4.75 -5.97
C ILE A 67 1.69 4.22 -6.99
N ILE A 68 1.25 3.33 -7.88
CA ILE A 68 2.11 2.57 -8.78
C ILE A 68 1.89 3.05 -10.22
N THR A 69 2.97 3.28 -10.96
CA THR A 69 2.99 3.69 -12.39
C THR A 69 2.51 5.11 -12.69
N LYS A 70 1.32 5.55 -12.25
CA LYS A 70 0.74 6.88 -12.56
C LYS A 70 0.11 7.51 -11.32
N LYS A 71 0.22 8.84 -11.17
CA LYS A 71 -0.29 9.59 -10.01
C LYS A 71 -1.78 9.43 -9.76
N ASP A 72 -2.57 9.33 -10.82
CA ASP A 72 -4.03 9.25 -10.73
C ASP A 72 -4.54 7.82 -10.45
N ASN A 73 -3.63 6.86 -10.26
CA ASN A 73 -4.01 5.50 -9.92
C ASN A 73 -4.44 5.39 -8.45
N ILE A 74 -5.41 4.51 -8.20
CA ILE A 74 -5.85 4.18 -6.85
C ILE A 74 -4.66 3.57 -6.07
N PRO A 75 -4.39 4.03 -4.83
CA PRO A 75 -3.33 3.47 -4.01
C PRO A 75 -3.53 1.98 -3.72
N ALA A 76 -2.44 1.21 -3.80
CA ALA A 76 -2.37 -0.15 -3.29
C ALA A 76 -1.85 -0.15 -1.85
N TYR A 77 -2.46 -0.93 -0.97
CA TYR A 77 -2.10 -1.00 0.44
C TYR A 77 -1.29 -2.26 0.73
N PHE A 78 -0.33 -2.17 1.63
CA PHE A 78 0.59 -3.25 1.95
C PHE A 78 0.84 -3.37 3.45
N ASP A 79 0.97 -4.61 3.90
CA ASP A 79 1.67 -4.97 5.13
C ASP A 79 3.15 -5.09 4.83
N ALA A 80 3.97 -4.24 5.43
CA ALA A 80 5.39 -4.15 5.16
C ALA A 80 6.23 -4.36 6.42
N THR A 81 7.48 -4.77 6.20
CA THR A 81 8.57 -4.65 7.16
C THR A 81 9.76 -4.03 6.47
N ILE A 82 10.59 -3.31 7.22
CA ILE A 82 11.82 -2.74 6.68
C ILE A 82 12.84 -3.87 6.56
N ALA A 83 13.31 -4.11 5.34
CA ALA A 83 14.30 -5.12 5.02
C ALA A 83 15.72 -4.57 5.12
N ASP A 84 15.92 -3.30 4.76
CA ASP A 84 17.21 -2.63 4.79
C ASP A 84 17.03 -1.10 4.75
N VAL A 85 17.95 -0.38 5.36
CA VAL A 85 18.02 1.09 5.35
C VAL A 85 19.46 1.49 5.05
N ARG A 86 19.70 2.00 3.85
CA ARG A 86 21.04 2.39 3.39
C ARG A 86 21.18 3.88 3.33
N LYS A 87 22.12 4.40 4.13
CA LYS A 87 22.59 5.77 4.02
C LYS A 87 23.33 5.94 2.68
N MET A 88 22.94 6.96 1.94
CA MET A 88 23.70 7.49 0.81
C MET A 88 24.20 8.89 1.19
N ASP A 89 24.72 9.66 0.24
CA ASP A 89 25.30 10.97 0.52
C ASP A 89 24.29 11.94 1.16
N GLN A 90 23.41 12.56 0.35
CA GLN A 90 22.34 13.44 0.83
C GLN A 90 20.98 12.74 0.96
N PHE A 91 20.95 11.43 0.74
CA PHE A 91 19.73 10.63 0.64
C PHE A 91 19.82 9.35 1.45
N ALA A 92 18.70 8.66 1.57
CA ALA A 92 18.63 7.30 2.07
C ALA A 92 17.79 6.43 1.13
N SER A 93 18.22 5.18 0.92
CA SER A 93 17.37 4.15 0.30
C SER A 93 16.74 3.31 1.40
N ILE A 94 15.42 3.18 1.35
CA ILE A 94 14.63 2.33 2.25
C ILE A 94 14.08 1.16 1.44
N LEU A 95 14.45 -0.06 1.82
CA LEU A 95 13.94 -1.27 1.21
C LEU A 95 12.91 -1.92 2.13
N PHE A 96 11.71 -2.15 1.61
CA PHE A 96 10.63 -2.84 2.29
C PHE A 96 10.42 -4.23 1.68
N ARG A 97 10.10 -5.20 2.55
CA ARG A 97 9.44 -6.45 2.16
C ARG A 97 7.97 -6.35 2.51
N ALA A 98 7.11 -6.63 1.54
CA ALA A 98 5.69 -6.36 1.68
C ALA A 98 4.80 -7.50 1.19
N LYS A 99 3.56 -7.53 1.69
CA LYS A 99 2.44 -8.30 1.16
C LYS A 99 1.30 -7.33 0.88
N ILE A 100 0.70 -7.46 -0.31
CA ILE A 100 -0.44 -6.60 -0.68
C ILE A 100 -1.65 -6.95 0.19
N ARG A 101 -2.28 -5.93 0.78
CA ARG A 101 -3.58 -6.07 1.45
C ARG A 101 -4.66 -6.13 0.38
N ASN A 102 -5.44 -7.19 0.38
CA ASN A 102 -6.52 -7.36 -0.59
C ASN A 102 -7.78 -6.59 -0.15
N ARG A 103 -7.66 -5.27 0.01
CA ARG A 103 -8.79 -4.39 0.39
C ARG A 103 -9.93 -4.40 -0.61
N ARG A 104 -9.70 -4.83 -1.85
CA ARG A 104 -10.79 -4.99 -2.82
C ARG A 104 -11.78 -6.05 -2.36
N ARG A 105 -11.30 -7.18 -1.83
CA ARG A 105 -12.18 -8.22 -1.31
C ARG A 105 -12.94 -7.72 -0.08
N GLU A 106 -12.25 -7.09 0.85
CA GLU A 106 -12.85 -6.51 2.06
C GLU A 106 -13.88 -5.42 1.73
N ALA A 107 -13.61 -4.55 0.74
CA ALA A 107 -14.55 -3.52 0.29
C ALA A 107 -15.75 -4.12 -0.44
N VAL A 108 -15.56 -5.20 -1.20
CA VAL A 108 -16.63 -5.95 -1.88
C VAL A 108 -17.52 -6.64 -0.84
N GLU A 109 -16.92 -7.28 0.16
CA GLU A 109 -17.63 -7.93 1.27
C GLU A 109 -18.41 -6.87 2.08
N PHE A 110 -17.78 -5.76 2.45
CA PHE A 110 -18.43 -4.66 3.16
C PHE A 110 -19.59 -4.02 2.37
N LEU A 111 -19.41 -3.78 1.07
CA LEU A 111 -20.48 -3.26 0.21
C LEU A 111 -21.67 -4.23 0.17
N LEU A 112 -21.40 -5.54 0.06
CA LEU A 112 -22.46 -6.54 0.06
C LEU A 112 -23.21 -6.54 1.39
N ASP A 113 -22.49 -6.57 2.52
CA ASP A 113 -23.08 -6.55 3.86
C ASP A 113 -23.96 -5.31 4.06
N THR A 114 -23.47 -4.13 3.65
CA THR A 114 -24.22 -2.87 3.72
C THR A 114 -25.52 -2.94 2.93
N LEU A 115 -25.49 -3.46 1.70
CA LEU A 115 -26.70 -3.56 0.87
C LEU A 115 -27.71 -4.57 1.43
N VAL A 116 -27.24 -5.66 2.03
CA VAL A 116 -28.12 -6.61 2.71
C VAL A 116 -28.75 -5.99 3.96
N ASP A 117 -27.97 -5.25 4.76
CA ASP A 117 -28.45 -4.53 5.95
C ASP A 117 -29.46 -3.43 5.59
N GLU A 118 -29.31 -2.80 4.42
CA GLU A 118 -30.28 -1.85 3.86
C GLU A 118 -31.55 -2.53 3.29
N GLY A 119 -31.60 -3.87 3.27
CA GLY A 119 -32.77 -4.65 2.88
C GLY A 119 -32.85 -5.01 1.39
N TYR A 120 -31.81 -4.71 0.61
CA TYR A 120 -31.76 -5.11 -0.80
C TYR A 120 -31.71 -6.63 -0.93
N ASN A 121 -32.47 -7.16 -1.88
CA ASN A 121 -32.53 -8.60 -2.17
C ASN A 121 -32.78 -8.87 -3.66
N GLY A 122 -32.62 -10.13 -4.09
CA GLY A 122 -32.94 -10.55 -5.44
C GLY A 122 -32.17 -9.78 -6.53
N GLU A 123 -32.89 -9.24 -7.52
CA GLU A 123 -32.28 -8.46 -8.60
C GLU A 123 -31.91 -7.04 -8.19
N ASP A 124 -32.60 -6.46 -7.21
CA ASP A 124 -32.29 -5.11 -6.74
C ASP A 124 -30.93 -5.07 -6.04
N LEU A 125 -30.59 -6.10 -5.26
CA LEU A 125 -29.25 -6.28 -4.68
C LEU A 125 -28.18 -6.40 -5.77
N LYS A 126 -28.43 -7.20 -6.81
CA LYS A 126 -27.47 -7.39 -7.90
C LYS A 126 -27.21 -6.11 -8.67
N ASN A 127 -28.23 -5.28 -8.87
CA ASN A 127 -28.10 -4.00 -9.57
C ASN A 127 -27.36 -2.97 -8.70
N ALA A 128 -27.78 -2.78 -7.44
CA ALA A 128 -27.12 -1.86 -6.51
C ALA A 128 -25.66 -2.25 -6.26
N PHE A 129 -25.37 -3.55 -6.15
CA PHE A 129 -24.01 -4.04 -5.98
C PHE A 129 -23.14 -3.77 -7.22
N LYS A 130 -23.66 -3.97 -8.44
CA LYS A 130 -22.94 -3.65 -9.67
C LYS A 130 -22.64 -2.16 -9.80
N GLU A 131 -23.60 -1.30 -9.43
CA GLU A 131 -23.40 0.15 -9.40
C GLU A 131 -22.33 0.55 -8.37
N GLY A 132 -22.40 -0.01 -7.16
CA GLY A 132 -21.44 0.28 -6.08
C GLY A 132 -20.01 -0.20 -6.35
N LEU A 133 -19.83 -1.23 -7.19
CA LEU A 133 -18.50 -1.68 -7.64
C LEU A 133 -17.84 -0.72 -8.67
N GLY A 134 -18.58 0.26 -9.18
CA GLY A 134 -18.15 1.22 -10.19
C GLY A 134 -18.34 0.70 -11.62
N ASN A 135 -19.16 1.41 -12.40
CA ASN A 135 -19.26 1.23 -13.85
C ASN A 135 -17.87 1.41 -14.49
N LYS A 136 -17.48 0.47 -15.35
CA LYS A 136 -16.49 0.71 -16.40
C LYS A 136 -17.16 1.39 -17.59
#